data_AF-A0A3B9IBF0-F1
#
_entry.id   AF-A0A3B9IBF0-F1
#
_cell.length_a   1.000
_cell.length_b   1.000
_cell.length_c   1.000
_cell.angle_alpha   90.00
_cell.angle_beta   90.00
_cell.angle_gamma   90.00
#
_symmetry.space_group_name_H-M   'P 1'
#
loop_
_entity.id
_entity.type
_entity.pdbx_description
1 polymer ?
#
loop_
_entity_poly.entity_id
_entity_poly.type
_entity_poly.pdbx_seq_one_letter_code
_entity_poly.pdbx_strand_id
1 'polypeptide(L)'
;MRISKGRIICTIAAFFAVLTAFNMVMNYLLIPYSFTRMKVHYLETETCDDLILGSSHAGTNIDASLLESVTGRKTFNAAQGEQYPVDSFYLLKDAAIDHKPKRVLYEFDPTYWLVSQEIDSAYAGMFYEMRMSPVKLQYFFDKMWSADFRTWTAPWYFYRRQIGDISANLYTKKTDNYKNYGTATFDSDTQTVREDGFIAVKPGRWEDEITVREWSDETIQKDDERFFERIAKFCRQEGIELVVVTTPVPAGTYEAGRENFDAAAAHMKDLAEKYGFEYLCYNGDALQDKSLTGEEQYADWDGHMYEEAADRFTELLAKDLI
;
A
#
# COMPACT_ATOMS: atom_id res chain seq x y z
N MET A 1 21.71 -48.70 20.02
CA MET A 1 20.97 -47.88 21.00
C MET A 1 19.69 -47.38 20.32
N ARG A 2 18.51 -47.89 20.67
CA ARG A 2 17.23 -47.40 20.11
C ARG A 2 16.88 -46.08 20.79
N ILE A 3 16.91 -44.97 20.07
CA ILE A 3 16.42 -43.69 20.58
C ILE A 3 14.91 -43.85 20.79
N SER A 4 14.41 -43.56 22.00
CA SER A 4 12.98 -43.69 22.28
C SER A 4 12.18 -42.64 21.49
N LYS A 5 10.97 -42.99 21.06
CA LYS A 5 10.07 -42.07 20.33
C LYS A 5 9.91 -40.74 21.09
N GLY A 6 9.84 -40.78 22.43
CA GLY A 6 9.79 -39.59 23.27
C GLY A 6 11.03 -38.69 23.17
N ARG A 7 12.24 -39.27 23.13
CA ARG A 7 13.47 -38.49 22.92
C ARG A 7 13.50 -37.84 21.53
N ILE A 8 13.03 -38.55 20.50
CA ILE A 8 12.92 -38.01 19.13
C ILE A 8 11.97 -36.81 19.10
N ILE A 9 10.77 -36.95 19.68
CA ILE A 9 9.77 -35.86 19.73
C ILE A 9 10.34 -34.65 20.48
N CYS A 10 10.96 -34.85 21.65
CA CYS A 10 11.56 -33.75 22.41
C CYS A 10 12.69 -33.05 21.62
N THR A 11 13.54 -33.81 20.92
CA THR A 11 14.60 -33.23 20.09
C THR A 11 14.03 -32.41 18.93
N ILE A 12 12.99 -32.91 18.24
CA ILE A 12 12.33 -32.16 17.17
C ILE A 12 11.69 -30.87 17.70
N ALA A 13 10.97 -30.95 18.82
CA ALA A 13 10.37 -29.78 19.45
C ALA A 13 11.42 -28.75 19.87
N ALA A 14 12.54 -29.20 20.45
CA ALA A 14 13.64 -28.31 20.83
C ALA A 14 14.28 -27.63 19.61
N PHE A 15 14.45 -28.35 18.50
CA PHE A 15 14.97 -27.78 17.25
C PHE A 15 14.07 -26.65 16.74
N PHE A 16 12.75 -26.89 16.65
CA PHE A 16 11.81 -25.85 16.21
C PHE A 16 11.76 -24.67 17.18
N ALA A 17 11.81 -24.92 18.50
CA ALA A 17 11.84 -23.84 19.49
C ALA A 17 13.08 -22.94 19.33
N VAL A 18 14.26 -23.54 19.12
CA VAL A 18 15.51 -22.79 18.87
C VAL A 18 15.42 -22.02 17.56
N LEU A 19 14.89 -22.64 16.50
CA LEU A 19 14.72 -22.00 15.20
C LEU A 19 13.76 -20.81 15.28
N THR A 20 12.62 -20.94 15.94
CA THR A 20 11.67 -19.84 16.15
C THR A 20 12.30 -18.73 16.96
N ALA A 21 12.98 -19.04 18.06
CA ALA A 21 13.67 -18.04 18.88
C ALA A 21 14.75 -17.29 18.09
N PHE A 22 15.55 -18.00 17.28
CA PHE A 22 16.53 -17.38 16.40
C PHE A 22 15.87 -16.43 15.39
N ASN A 23 14.80 -16.86 14.71
CA ASN A 23 14.09 -16.01 13.76
C ASN A 23 13.50 -14.76 14.43
N MET A 24 12.92 -14.89 15.62
CA MET A 24 12.40 -13.73 16.38
C MET A 24 13.51 -12.74 16.73
N VAL A 25 14.67 -13.22 17.18
CA VAL A 25 15.83 -12.37 17.48
C VAL A 25 16.32 -11.67 16.21
N MET A 26 16.49 -12.41 15.11
CA MET A 26 16.97 -11.84 13.85
C MET A 26 15.98 -10.83 13.27
N ASN A 27 14.66 -11.09 13.35
CA ASN A 27 13.63 -10.12 12.96
C ASN A 27 13.77 -8.83 13.77
N TYR A 28 13.93 -8.93 15.09
CA TYR A 28 14.09 -7.76 15.95
C TYR A 28 15.37 -6.96 15.65
N LEU A 29 16.46 -7.63 15.27
CA LEU A 29 17.75 -6.98 14.98
C LEU A 29 17.78 -6.32 13.60
N LEU A 30 17.22 -6.98 12.57
CA LEU A 30 17.44 -6.60 11.18
C LEU A 30 16.27 -5.88 10.54
N ILE A 31 15.02 -6.10 10.97
CA ILE A 31 13.87 -5.46 10.33
C ILE A 31 13.75 -4.02 10.85
N PRO A 32 13.93 -3.01 9.98
CA PRO A 32 13.81 -1.61 10.37
C PRO A 32 12.38 -1.25 10.74
N TYR A 33 12.19 -0.07 11.32
CA TYR A 33 10.84 0.48 11.47
C TYR A 33 10.31 0.88 10.08
N SER A 34 9.04 0.58 9.78
CA SER A 34 8.44 0.77 8.45
C SER A 34 7.14 1.55 8.53
N PHE A 35 6.78 2.22 7.44
CA PHE A 35 5.47 2.83 7.24
C PHE A 35 4.34 1.83 7.43
N THR A 36 4.52 0.61 6.89
CA THR A 36 3.56 -0.49 7.02
C THR A 36 3.17 -0.74 8.47
N ARG A 37 4.15 -0.75 9.39
CA ARG A 37 3.88 -0.96 10.82
C ARG A 37 2.99 0.14 11.40
N MET A 38 3.26 1.40 11.06
CA MET A 38 2.45 2.53 11.53
C MET A 38 1.05 2.49 10.93
N LYS A 39 0.93 2.28 9.61
CA LYS A 39 -0.35 2.29 8.90
C LYS A 39 -1.26 1.14 9.32
N VAL A 40 -0.71 -0.07 9.42
CA VAL A 40 -1.47 -1.24 9.89
C VAL A 40 -1.89 -1.07 11.35
N HIS A 41 -1.03 -0.51 12.21
CA HIS A 41 -1.42 -0.20 13.58
C HIS A 41 -2.61 0.76 13.64
N TYR A 42 -2.57 1.86 12.86
CA TYR A 42 -3.68 2.80 12.80
C TYR A 42 -4.98 2.10 12.38
N LEU A 43 -4.93 1.29 11.32
CA LEU A 43 -6.11 0.54 10.84
C LEU A 43 -6.71 -0.40 11.90
N GLU A 44 -5.90 -0.90 12.82
CA GLU A 44 -6.33 -1.84 13.86
C GLU A 44 -6.77 -1.16 15.16
N THR A 45 -6.40 0.11 15.38
CA THR A 45 -6.65 0.81 16.67
C THR A 45 -7.49 2.06 16.55
N GLU A 46 -7.58 2.65 15.37
CA GLU A 46 -8.28 3.91 15.13
C GLU A 46 -9.47 3.73 14.18
N THR A 47 -10.40 4.68 14.22
CA THR A 47 -11.55 4.74 13.31
C THR A 47 -11.31 5.78 12.22
N CYS A 48 -11.72 5.51 10.98
CA CYS A 48 -11.88 6.51 9.92
C CYS A 48 -13.23 6.31 9.20
N ASP A 49 -13.77 7.40 8.66
CA ASP A 49 -14.90 7.37 7.74
C ASP A 49 -14.43 7.05 6.32
N ASP A 50 -13.32 7.65 5.90
CA ASP A 50 -12.72 7.47 4.58
C ASP A 50 -11.37 6.79 4.70
N LEU A 51 -11.23 5.66 4.02
CA LEU A 51 -10.00 4.88 3.95
C LEU A 51 -9.41 4.95 2.54
N ILE A 52 -8.23 5.54 2.40
CA ILE A 52 -7.51 5.57 1.14
C ILE A 52 -6.60 4.34 1.04
N LEU A 53 -6.71 3.60 -0.06
CA LEU A 53 -5.93 2.41 -0.40
C LEU A 53 -5.37 2.56 -1.81
N GLY A 54 -4.28 1.88 -2.11
CA GLY A 54 -3.64 1.92 -3.43
C GLY A 54 -2.14 2.04 -3.29
N SER A 55 -1.50 2.45 -4.38
CA SER A 55 -0.04 2.47 -4.51
C SER A 55 0.61 3.65 -3.77
N SER A 56 1.89 3.89 -4.03
CA SER A 56 2.58 5.10 -3.59
C SER A 56 1.94 6.38 -4.14
N HIS A 57 1.26 6.34 -5.29
CA HIS A 57 0.57 7.51 -5.85
C HIS A 57 -0.51 8.00 -4.90
N ALA A 58 -1.39 7.13 -4.40
CA ALA A 58 -2.35 7.55 -3.36
C ALA A 58 -1.64 8.03 -2.09
N GLY A 59 -0.56 7.36 -1.69
CA GLY A 59 0.21 7.71 -0.50
C GLY A 59 0.80 9.12 -0.54
N THR A 60 1.17 9.61 -1.73
CA THR A 60 1.81 10.93 -1.93
C THR A 60 0.91 11.99 -2.54
N ASN A 61 -0.15 11.60 -3.24
CA ASN A 61 -0.96 12.53 -4.04
C ASN A 61 -2.29 12.89 -3.36
N ILE A 62 -2.78 12.09 -2.39
CA ILE A 62 -4.04 12.34 -1.70
C ILE A 62 -3.79 12.65 -0.23
N ASP A 63 -3.91 13.91 0.14
CA ASP A 63 -3.74 14.40 1.52
C ASP A 63 -5.00 14.08 2.35
N ALA A 64 -4.85 13.19 3.34
CA ALA A 64 -5.97 12.75 4.17
C ALA A 64 -6.53 13.88 5.04
N SER A 65 -5.67 14.67 5.70
CA SER A 65 -6.09 15.80 6.54
C SER A 65 -6.82 16.88 5.75
N LEU A 66 -6.34 17.19 4.54
CA LEU A 66 -6.98 18.16 3.67
C LEU A 66 -8.32 17.65 3.17
N LEU A 67 -8.39 16.38 2.73
CA LEU A 67 -9.64 15.75 2.32
C LEU A 67 -10.67 15.73 3.45
N GLU A 68 -10.24 15.42 4.68
CA GLU A 68 -11.07 15.50 5.88
C GLU A 68 -11.60 16.92 6.12
N SER A 69 -10.74 17.94 5.99
CA SER A 69 -11.13 19.34 6.22
C SER A 69 -12.22 19.84 5.26
N VAL A 70 -12.25 19.30 4.03
CA VAL A 70 -13.21 19.70 2.98
C VAL A 70 -14.49 18.86 3.05
N THR A 71 -14.37 17.54 3.22
CA THR A 71 -15.51 16.62 3.21
C THR A 71 -16.18 16.47 4.58
N GLY A 72 -15.49 16.83 5.67
CA GLY A 72 -15.93 16.62 7.04
C GLY A 72 -15.91 15.16 7.49
N ARG A 73 -15.24 14.27 6.74
CA ARG A 73 -15.16 12.83 7.00
C ARG A 73 -13.77 12.49 7.52
N LYS A 74 -13.68 11.82 8.68
CA LYS A 74 -12.39 11.46 9.25
C LYS A 74 -11.63 10.57 8.27
N THR A 75 -10.46 10.97 7.81
CA THR A 75 -9.79 10.30 6.69
C THR A 75 -8.45 9.71 7.12
N PHE A 76 -8.13 8.51 6.64
CA PHE A 76 -6.81 7.90 6.82
C PHE A 76 -6.23 7.39 5.51
N ASN A 77 -4.96 7.69 5.27
CA ASN A 77 -4.22 7.24 4.09
C ASN A 77 -3.38 5.99 4.40
N ALA A 78 -3.95 4.81 4.13
CA ALA A 78 -3.26 3.54 4.27
C ALA A 78 -2.45 3.13 3.03
N ALA A 79 -2.54 3.88 1.92
CA ALA A 79 -1.86 3.57 0.67
C ALA A 79 -0.33 3.67 0.79
N GLN A 80 0.40 2.79 0.12
CA GLN A 80 1.86 2.79 0.16
C GLN A 80 2.43 2.14 -1.11
N GLY A 81 3.70 2.40 -1.38
CA GLY A 81 4.41 1.70 -2.46
C GLY A 81 4.33 0.18 -2.28
N GLU A 82 4.30 -0.55 -3.39
CA GLU A 82 4.21 -2.01 -3.43
C GLU A 82 2.89 -2.57 -2.86
N GLN A 83 1.83 -1.77 -2.78
CA GLN A 83 0.49 -2.21 -2.37
C GLN A 83 -0.33 -2.69 -3.57
N TYR A 84 -0.38 -4.00 -3.76
CA TYR A 84 -1.15 -4.63 -4.83
C TYR A 84 -2.64 -4.79 -4.48
N PRO A 85 -3.54 -5.10 -5.43
CA PRO A 85 -4.96 -5.32 -5.13
C PRO A 85 -5.23 -6.37 -4.04
N VAL A 86 -4.42 -7.44 -3.97
CA VAL A 86 -4.49 -8.43 -2.88
C VAL A 86 -4.24 -7.81 -1.52
N ASP A 87 -3.30 -6.89 -1.45
CA ASP A 87 -2.89 -6.20 -0.22
C ASP A 87 -3.98 -5.24 0.24
N SER A 88 -4.44 -4.39 -0.68
CA SER A 88 -5.57 -3.48 -0.45
C SER A 88 -6.83 -4.22 0.02
N PHE A 89 -7.14 -5.37 -0.58
CA PHE A 89 -8.27 -6.20 -0.15
C PHE A 89 -8.13 -6.66 1.30
N TYR A 90 -6.94 -7.11 1.71
CA TYR A 90 -6.72 -7.62 3.06
C TYR A 90 -6.57 -6.52 4.11
N LEU A 91 -6.02 -5.36 3.76
CA LEU A 91 -6.04 -4.17 4.61
C LEU A 91 -7.47 -3.69 4.87
N LEU A 92 -8.28 -3.56 3.82
CA LEU A 92 -9.70 -3.21 3.96
C LEU A 92 -10.44 -4.20 4.86
N LYS A 93 -10.22 -5.50 4.63
CA LYS A 93 -10.91 -6.56 5.37
C LYS A 93 -10.49 -6.59 6.84
N ASP A 94 -9.23 -6.28 7.16
CA ASP A 94 -8.75 -6.23 8.55
C ASP A 94 -9.24 -4.98 9.29
N ALA A 95 -9.24 -3.82 8.64
CA ALA A 95 -9.85 -2.60 9.18
C ALA A 95 -11.33 -2.83 9.53
N ALA A 96 -12.07 -3.49 8.63
CA ALA A 96 -13.50 -3.78 8.79
C ALA A 96 -13.84 -4.79 9.91
N ILE A 97 -12.86 -5.43 10.56
CA ILE A 97 -13.11 -6.33 11.71
C ILE A 97 -13.68 -5.53 12.90
N ASP A 98 -13.08 -4.37 13.22
CA ASP A 98 -13.53 -3.54 14.34
C ASP A 98 -14.37 -2.37 13.86
N HIS A 99 -13.90 -1.69 12.80
CA HIS A 99 -14.44 -0.41 12.37
C HIS A 99 -14.51 -0.35 10.84
N LYS A 100 -15.73 -0.51 10.31
CA LYS A 100 -15.97 -0.42 8.87
C LYS A 100 -15.89 1.04 8.44
N PRO A 101 -15.02 1.39 7.47
CA PRO A 101 -15.07 2.72 6.87
C PRO A 101 -16.40 2.91 6.16
N LYS A 102 -16.84 4.16 6.03
CA LYS A 102 -18.04 4.52 5.26
C LYS A 102 -17.73 4.58 3.77
N ARG A 103 -16.52 5.02 3.40
CA ARG A 103 -16.02 5.05 2.02
C ARG A 103 -14.59 4.54 1.93
N VAL A 104 -14.31 3.83 0.84
CA VAL A 104 -12.97 3.48 0.40
C VAL A 104 -12.67 4.30 -0.85
N LEU A 105 -11.55 5.03 -0.81
CA LEU A 105 -10.94 5.65 -1.98
C LEU A 105 -9.82 4.72 -2.43
N TYR A 106 -10.07 3.95 -3.49
CA TYR A 106 -9.07 3.04 -4.05
C TYR A 106 -8.36 3.71 -5.22
N GLU A 107 -7.07 3.96 -5.09
CA GLU A 107 -6.25 4.47 -6.18
C GLU A 107 -5.90 3.35 -7.16
N PHE A 108 -6.19 3.60 -8.44
CA PHE A 108 -5.95 2.70 -9.55
C PHE A 108 -4.79 3.21 -10.41
N ASP A 109 -3.63 2.61 -10.14
CA ASP A 109 -2.45 2.63 -11.00
C ASP A 109 -2.48 1.38 -11.92
N PRO A 110 -2.61 1.56 -13.25
CA PRO A 110 -2.59 0.47 -14.21
C PRO A 110 -1.34 -0.41 -14.11
N THR A 111 -0.18 0.13 -13.73
CA THR A 111 1.09 -0.62 -13.76
C THR A 111 1.09 -1.80 -12.79
N TYR A 112 0.41 -1.67 -11.64
CA TYR A 112 0.25 -2.72 -10.63
C TYR A 112 -0.64 -3.87 -11.10
N TRP A 113 -1.36 -3.71 -12.20
CA TRP A 113 -2.16 -4.76 -12.80
C TRP A 113 -1.45 -5.45 -13.96
N LEU A 114 -0.27 -4.97 -14.36
CA LEU A 114 0.48 -5.51 -15.49
C LEU A 114 1.70 -6.32 -15.05
N VAL A 115 2.18 -6.13 -13.82
CA VAL A 115 3.45 -6.68 -13.34
C VAL A 115 3.21 -7.49 -12.09
N SER A 116 3.68 -8.73 -12.05
CA SER A 116 3.69 -9.49 -10.80
C SER A 116 4.58 -8.83 -9.76
N GLN A 117 4.08 -8.71 -8.53
CA GLN A 117 4.87 -8.19 -7.42
C GLN A 117 6.16 -8.98 -7.21
N GLU A 118 7.28 -8.27 -7.04
CA GLU A 118 8.54 -8.90 -6.70
C GLU A 118 8.51 -9.48 -5.26
N ILE A 119 9.13 -10.65 -5.05
CA ILE A 119 9.20 -11.25 -3.71
C ILE A 119 10.38 -10.63 -2.95
N ASP A 120 10.10 -9.50 -2.31
CA ASP A 120 11.06 -8.70 -1.57
C ASP A 120 10.58 -8.40 -0.13
N SER A 121 11.19 -7.41 0.54
CA SER A 121 10.76 -6.99 1.88
C SER A 121 9.34 -6.40 1.90
N ALA A 122 8.93 -5.68 0.87
CA ALA A 122 7.61 -5.06 0.81
C ALA A 122 6.51 -6.12 0.63
N TYR A 123 6.78 -7.16 -0.18
CA TYR A 123 5.87 -8.28 -0.44
C TYR A 123 5.24 -8.86 0.83
N ALA A 124 6.07 -9.06 1.87
CA ALA A 124 5.66 -9.71 3.11
C ALA A 124 5.32 -8.71 4.24
N GLY A 125 5.67 -7.44 4.08
CA GLY A 125 5.64 -6.45 5.16
C GLY A 125 4.25 -6.36 5.81
N MET A 126 3.20 -6.21 5.00
CA MET A 126 1.83 -6.11 5.51
C MET A 126 1.40 -7.35 6.28
N PHE A 127 1.70 -8.54 5.75
CA PHE A 127 1.38 -9.80 6.42
C PHE A 127 1.99 -9.87 7.81
N TYR A 128 3.24 -9.42 8.00
CA TYR A 128 3.88 -9.48 9.30
C TYR A 128 3.32 -8.48 10.30
N GLU A 129 2.98 -7.27 9.85
CA GLU A 129 2.47 -6.21 10.72
C GLU A 129 1.00 -6.42 11.13
N MET A 130 0.20 -7.10 10.29
CA MET A 130 -1.20 -7.41 10.63
C MET A 130 -1.31 -8.23 11.93
N ARG A 131 -2.33 -7.98 12.73
CA ARG A 131 -2.71 -8.77 13.89
C ARG A 131 -3.08 -10.20 13.52
N MET A 132 -3.03 -11.07 14.52
CA MET A 132 -3.49 -12.45 14.37
C MET A 132 -5.02 -12.50 14.27
N SER A 133 -5.52 -12.66 13.06
CA SER A 133 -6.95 -12.74 12.74
C SER A 133 -7.24 -13.84 11.71
N PRO A 134 -8.50 -14.30 11.56
CA PRO A 134 -8.89 -15.14 10.42
C PRO A 134 -8.60 -14.48 9.07
N VAL A 135 -8.62 -13.13 9.02
CA VAL A 135 -8.26 -12.34 7.83
C VAL A 135 -6.78 -12.52 7.49
N LYS A 136 -5.88 -12.40 8.48
CA LYS A 136 -4.45 -12.70 8.29
C LYS A 136 -4.18 -14.13 7.82
N LEU A 137 -4.95 -15.12 8.30
CA LEU A 137 -4.82 -16.50 7.82
C LEU A 137 -5.27 -16.68 6.37
N GLN A 138 -6.32 -15.98 5.95
CA GLN A 138 -6.76 -16.00 4.55
C GLN A 138 -5.72 -15.31 3.65
N TYR A 139 -5.18 -14.18 4.09
CA TYR A 139 -4.10 -13.48 3.39
C TYR A 139 -2.86 -14.35 3.22
N PHE A 140 -2.52 -15.13 4.25
CA PHE A 140 -1.44 -16.11 4.16
C PHE A 140 -1.65 -17.09 3.01
N PHE A 141 -2.84 -17.68 2.86
CA PHE A 141 -3.07 -18.65 1.79
C PHE A 141 -3.20 -18.01 0.41
N ASP A 142 -3.72 -16.80 0.34
CA ASP A 142 -3.93 -16.07 -0.91
C ASP A 142 -2.65 -15.47 -1.48
N LYS A 143 -1.69 -15.06 -0.63
CA LYS A 143 -0.43 -14.41 -1.04
C LYS A 143 0.82 -15.18 -0.59
N MET A 144 0.93 -15.48 0.70
CA MET A 144 2.20 -15.93 1.29
C MET A 144 2.54 -17.40 1.02
N TRP A 145 1.54 -18.27 0.92
CA TRP A 145 1.72 -19.72 0.87
C TRP A 145 2.47 -20.20 -0.36
N SER A 146 2.25 -19.54 -1.50
CA SER A 146 2.93 -19.84 -2.77
C SER A 146 4.34 -19.25 -2.87
N ALA A 147 4.67 -18.28 -2.00
CA ALA A 147 6.00 -17.69 -1.95
C ALA A 147 7.04 -18.66 -1.37
N ASP A 148 8.33 -18.35 -1.60
CA ASP A 148 9.42 -19.08 -0.95
C ASP A 148 9.20 -19.13 0.57
N PHE A 149 9.35 -20.31 1.17
CA PHE A 149 9.04 -20.49 2.60
C PHE A 149 9.83 -19.57 3.52
N ARG A 150 11.01 -19.09 3.09
CA ARG A 150 11.81 -18.11 3.84
C ARG A 150 11.08 -16.78 4.00
N THR A 151 10.24 -16.41 3.03
CA THR A 151 9.43 -15.20 3.05
C THR A 151 8.49 -15.17 4.25
N TRP A 152 7.90 -16.31 4.65
CA TRP A 152 6.96 -16.38 5.79
C TRP A 152 7.53 -17.03 7.07
N THR A 153 8.69 -17.70 7.02
CA THR A 153 9.36 -18.26 8.22
C THR A 153 10.52 -17.41 8.76
N ALA A 154 11.17 -16.61 7.91
CA ALA A 154 12.43 -15.95 8.20
C ALA A 154 12.55 -14.59 7.48
N PRO A 155 11.67 -13.61 7.75
CA PRO A 155 11.59 -12.36 6.97
C PRO A 155 12.81 -11.46 7.12
N TRP A 156 13.56 -11.59 8.22
CA TRP A 156 14.88 -10.96 8.36
C TRP A 156 15.84 -11.31 7.20
N TYR A 157 15.58 -12.38 6.44
CA TYR A 157 16.33 -12.74 5.24
C TYR A 157 16.35 -11.61 4.20
N PHE A 158 15.28 -10.83 4.03
CA PHE A 158 15.27 -9.69 3.11
C PHE A 158 16.29 -8.62 3.52
N TYR A 159 16.53 -8.50 4.83
CA TYR A 159 17.43 -7.53 5.45
C TYR A 159 18.82 -8.10 5.77
N ARG A 160 19.16 -9.32 5.30
CA ARG A 160 20.43 -10.00 5.61
C ARG A 160 21.69 -9.23 5.22
N ARG A 161 21.58 -8.28 4.29
CA ARG A 161 22.68 -7.41 3.85
C ARG A 161 22.85 -6.16 4.74
N GLN A 162 21.90 -5.89 5.64
CA GLN A 162 21.86 -4.73 6.53
C GLN A 162 22.36 -5.05 7.95
N ILE A 163 23.28 -6.01 8.09
CA ILE A 163 23.85 -6.37 9.40
C ILE A 163 24.58 -5.18 10.05
N GLY A 164 25.12 -4.25 9.23
CA GLY A 164 25.72 -3.01 9.72
C GLY A 164 24.73 -2.07 10.43
N ASP A 165 23.44 -2.18 10.10
CA ASP A 165 22.40 -1.27 10.59
C ASP A 165 21.74 -1.76 11.88
N ILE A 166 22.18 -2.90 12.43
CA ILE A 166 21.64 -3.47 13.69
C ILE A 166 21.67 -2.44 14.82
N SER A 167 22.75 -1.67 14.94
CA SER A 167 22.88 -0.65 16.00
C SER A 167 21.86 0.48 15.83
N ALA A 168 21.66 0.95 14.61
CA ALA A 168 20.66 1.97 14.27
C ALA A 168 19.24 1.43 14.51
N ASN A 169 18.93 0.21 14.07
CA ASN A 169 17.65 -0.45 14.33
C ASN A 169 17.36 -0.55 15.83
N LEU A 170 18.33 -1.04 16.62
CA LEU A 170 18.18 -1.15 18.07
C LEU A 170 18.03 0.21 18.75
N TYR A 171 18.66 1.26 18.21
CA TYR A 171 18.49 2.62 18.70
C TYR A 171 17.07 3.11 18.41
N THR A 172 16.61 3.04 17.15
CA THR A 172 15.26 3.41 16.72
C THR A 172 14.20 2.71 17.57
N LYS A 173 14.33 1.40 17.79
CA LYS A 173 13.36 0.62 18.58
C LYS A 173 13.26 1.03 20.06
N LYS A 174 14.24 1.75 20.59
CA LYS A 174 14.22 2.29 21.96
C LYS A 174 13.59 3.67 22.06
N THR A 175 13.47 4.39 20.95
CA THR A 175 12.86 5.73 20.89
C THR A 175 11.36 5.68 21.20
N ASP A 176 10.82 6.79 21.68
CA ASP A 176 9.38 6.94 21.88
C ASP A 176 8.62 6.97 20.56
N ASN A 177 9.25 7.50 19.50
CA ASN A 177 8.69 7.48 18.16
C ASN A 177 8.37 6.05 17.69
N TYR A 178 9.29 5.10 17.85
CA TYR A 178 9.00 3.70 17.52
C TYR A 178 7.93 3.06 18.40
N LYS A 179 7.99 3.29 19.72
CA LYS A 179 7.07 2.66 20.68
C LYS A 179 5.63 3.14 20.53
N ASN A 180 5.46 4.40 20.14
CA ASN A 180 4.15 5.05 19.97
C ASN A 180 3.72 5.15 18.50
N TYR A 181 4.33 4.37 17.61
CA TYR A 181 3.99 4.33 16.19
C TYR A 181 4.06 5.70 15.48
N GLY A 182 4.90 6.61 15.98
CA GLY A 182 5.07 7.93 15.40
C GLY A 182 5.82 7.89 14.06
N THR A 183 5.84 9.04 13.38
CA THR A 183 6.31 9.14 11.99
C THR A 183 7.67 9.80 11.81
N ALA A 184 8.15 10.55 12.79
CA ALA A 184 9.42 11.30 12.71
C ALA A 184 10.67 10.49 12.28
N THR A 185 10.71 9.16 12.49
CA THR A 185 11.81 8.30 11.99
C THR A 185 11.90 8.28 10.46
N PHE A 186 10.80 8.61 9.79
CA PHE A 186 10.68 8.49 8.34
C PHE A 186 10.87 9.79 7.57
N ASP A 187 11.00 10.91 8.28
CA ASP A 187 11.27 12.19 7.66
C ASP A 187 12.68 12.18 7.07
N SER A 188 12.81 12.75 5.87
CA SER A 188 14.07 12.86 5.14
C SER A 188 14.16 14.22 4.44
N ASP A 189 15.25 14.45 3.71
CA ASP A 189 15.37 15.62 2.85
C ASP A 189 14.38 15.61 1.67
N THR A 190 13.81 14.44 1.33
CA THR A 190 12.90 14.25 0.19
C THR A 190 11.44 14.11 0.58
N GLN A 191 11.13 13.81 1.84
CA GLN A 191 9.74 13.64 2.28
C GLN A 191 9.53 13.95 3.77
N THR A 192 8.26 14.14 4.14
CA THR A 192 7.76 14.13 5.51
C THR A 192 6.58 13.16 5.58
N VAL A 193 6.49 12.36 6.63
CA VAL A 193 5.35 11.45 6.81
C VAL A 193 4.49 11.88 7.98
N ARG A 194 3.20 12.01 7.73
CA ARG A 194 2.22 12.53 8.68
C ARG A 194 1.45 11.41 9.37
N GLU A 195 0.87 11.71 10.53
CA GLU A 195 0.14 10.73 11.38
C GLU A 195 -1.15 10.21 10.72
N ASP A 196 -1.71 10.94 9.77
CA ASP A 196 -2.84 10.54 8.93
C ASP A 196 -2.43 9.62 7.76
N GLY A 197 -1.15 9.26 7.68
CA GLY A 197 -0.59 8.36 6.69
C GLY A 197 -0.13 9.04 5.39
N PHE A 198 -0.36 10.34 5.21
CA PHE A 198 0.08 11.07 4.03
C PHE A 198 1.61 11.20 3.98
N ILE A 199 2.18 11.04 2.78
CA ILE A 199 3.61 11.19 2.50
C ILE A 199 3.80 12.47 1.68
N ALA A 200 4.11 13.57 2.36
CA ALA A 200 4.39 14.85 1.72
C ALA A 200 5.77 14.81 1.04
N VAL A 201 5.79 14.77 -0.28
CA VAL A 201 7.03 14.79 -1.08
C VAL A 201 7.56 16.21 -1.20
N LYS A 202 8.83 16.41 -0.86
CA LYS A 202 9.52 17.71 -0.91
C LYS A 202 10.09 17.95 -2.30
N PRO A 203 10.22 19.23 -2.73
CA PRO A 203 10.86 19.57 -4.00
C PRO A 203 12.24 18.94 -4.16
N GLY A 204 12.46 18.24 -5.27
CA GLY A 204 13.71 17.54 -5.55
C GLY A 204 13.47 16.39 -6.52
N ARG A 205 13.71 16.64 -7.81
CA ARG A 205 13.49 15.67 -8.89
C ARG A 205 14.30 14.40 -8.68
N TRP A 206 13.64 13.25 -8.75
CA TRP A 206 14.26 11.93 -8.74
C TRP A 206 14.76 11.58 -10.14
N GLU A 207 15.85 10.83 -10.22
CA GLU A 207 16.37 10.35 -11.49
C GLU A 207 15.53 9.18 -11.99
N ASP A 208 14.82 9.39 -13.10
CA ASP A 208 13.92 8.40 -13.67
C ASP A 208 13.67 8.65 -15.17
N GLU A 209 12.97 7.71 -15.83
CA GLU A 209 12.60 7.80 -17.24
C GLU A 209 11.15 7.38 -17.47
N ILE A 210 10.53 7.97 -18.49
CA ILE A 210 9.17 7.61 -18.88
C ILE A 210 9.13 6.13 -19.26
N THR A 211 8.31 5.37 -18.55
CA THR A 211 8.07 3.95 -18.81
C THR A 211 6.64 3.76 -19.28
N VAL A 212 6.46 3.16 -20.46
CA VAL A 212 5.14 2.83 -21.00
C VAL A 212 4.97 1.32 -21.00
N ARG A 213 3.88 0.84 -20.38
CA ARG A 213 3.51 -0.58 -20.37
C ARG A 213 2.28 -0.78 -21.24
N GLU A 214 2.32 -1.83 -22.05
CA GLU A 214 1.20 -2.19 -22.91
C GLU A 214 0.01 -2.68 -22.07
N TRP A 215 -1.15 -2.05 -22.26
CA TRP A 215 -2.40 -2.47 -21.64
C TRP A 215 -3.23 -3.27 -22.64
N SER A 216 -3.41 -4.55 -22.38
CA SER A 216 -4.32 -5.43 -23.11
C SER A 216 -4.89 -6.51 -22.18
N ASP A 217 -5.97 -7.18 -22.60
CA ASP A 217 -6.57 -8.29 -21.83
C ASP A 217 -5.56 -9.42 -21.55
N GLU A 218 -4.52 -9.56 -22.37
CA GLU A 218 -3.45 -10.55 -22.18
C GLU A 218 -2.38 -10.11 -21.17
N THR A 219 -2.14 -8.81 -21.01
CA THR A 219 -1.11 -8.29 -20.10
C THR A 219 -1.64 -8.07 -18.68
N ILE A 220 -2.95 -7.91 -18.53
CA ILE A 220 -3.61 -7.80 -17.22
C ILE A 220 -3.39 -9.10 -16.42
N GLN A 221 -2.82 -8.93 -15.23
CA GLN A 221 -2.66 -9.97 -14.24
C GLN A 221 -4.05 -10.32 -13.67
N LYS A 222 -4.54 -11.50 -14.06
CA LYS A 222 -5.89 -11.98 -13.67
C LYS A 222 -6.12 -12.05 -12.16
N ASP A 223 -5.05 -12.28 -11.40
CA ASP A 223 -5.13 -12.33 -9.94
C ASP A 223 -5.38 -10.93 -9.36
N ASP A 224 -4.75 -9.90 -9.91
CA ASP A 224 -4.89 -8.50 -9.49
C ASP A 224 -6.30 -7.99 -9.78
N GLU A 225 -6.82 -8.21 -10.99
CA GLU A 225 -8.22 -7.93 -11.32
C GLU A 225 -9.17 -8.68 -10.38
N ARG A 226 -8.95 -10.00 -10.16
CA ARG A 226 -9.77 -10.81 -9.26
C ARG A 226 -9.81 -10.26 -7.84
N PHE A 227 -8.68 -9.78 -7.31
CA PHE A 227 -8.65 -9.19 -5.96
C PHE A 227 -9.32 -7.82 -5.92
N PHE A 228 -9.17 -7.00 -6.95
CA PHE A 228 -9.95 -5.78 -7.08
C PHE A 228 -11.45 -6.06 -7.12
N GLU A 229 -11.91 -7.06 -7.89
CA GLU A 229 -13.32 -7.45 -7.89
C GLU A 229 -13.80 -7.88 -6.49
N ARG A 230 -12.92 -8.47 -5.68
CA ARG A 230 -13.23 -8.81 -4.28
C ARG A 230 -13.35 -7.57 -3.40
N ILE A 231 -12.56 -6.51 -3.63
CA ILE A 231 -12.73 -5.21 -2.98
C ILE A 231 -14.13 -4.67 -3.29
N ALA A 232 -14.49 -4.57 -4.58
CA ALA A 232 -15.79 -4.05 -4.99
C ALA A 232 -16.97 -4.85 -4.42
N LYS A 233 -16.89 -6.19 -4.46
CA LYS A 233 -17.91 -7.07 -3.89
C LYS A 233 -18.00 -6.92 -2.37
N PHE A 234 -16.86 -6.82 -1.67
CA PHE A 234 -16.83 -6.65 -0.23
C PHE A 234 -17.41 -5.30 0.19
N CYS A 235 -17.00 -4.21 -0.46
CA CYS A 235 -17.56 -2.88 -0.20
C CYS A 235 -19.09 -2.88 -0.34
N ARG A 236 -19.61 -3.44 -1.44
CA ARG A 236 -21.06 -3.55 -1.65
C ARG A 236 -21.77 -4.41 -0.60
N GLN A 237 -21.17 -5.54 -0.19
CA GLN A 237 -21.73 -6.43 0.82
C GLN A 237 -21.80 -5.77 2.20
N GLU A 238 -20.78 -4.98 2.53
CA GLU A 238 -20.64 -4.34 3.83
C GLU A 238 -21.27 -2.93 3.88
N GLY A 239 -21.83 -2.45 2.77
CA GLY A 239 -22.44 -1.12 2.66
C GLY A 239 -21.42 0.01 2.70
N ILE A 240 -20.18 -0.27 2.26
CA ILE A 240 -19.09 0.69 2.13
C ILE A 240 -19.15 1.28 0.72
N GLU A 241 -19.16 2.60 0.63
CA GLU A 241 -19.06 3.33 -0.63
C GLU A 241 -17.67 3.08 -1.24
N LEU A 242 -17.60 2.69 -2.52
CA LEU A 242 -16.33 2.55 -3.22
C LEU A 242 -16.25 3.64 -4.28
N VAL A 243 -15.20 4.45 -4.20
CA VAL A 243 -14.78 5.36 -5.27
C VAL A 243 -13.38 4.95 -5.70
N VAL A 244 -13.20 4.72 -6.98
CA VAL A 244 -11.91 4.41 -7.60
C VAL A 244 -11.37 5.67 -8.23
N VAL A 245 -10.09 5.96 -8.00
CA VAL A 245 -9.45 7.19 -8.46
C VAL A 245 -8.19 6.85 -9.24
N THR A 246 -8.03 7.36 -10.46
CA THR A 246 -6.71 7.40 -11.11
C THR A 246 -6.18 8.81 -10.98
N THR A 247 -5.10 9.00 -10.21
CA THR A 247 -4.46 10.31 -10.05
C THR A 247 -3.79 10.74 -11.35
N PRO A 248 -3.68 12.06 -11.63
CA PRO A 248 -3.03 12.50 -12.85
C PRO A 248 -1.53 12.19 -12.81
N VAL A 249 -0.98 11.89 -13.98
CA VAL A 249 0.47 11.75 -14.22
C VAL A 249 1.00 12.96 -15.00
N PRO A 250 2.34 13.18 -15.08
CA PRO A 250 2.92 14.20 -15.92
C PRO A 250 2.43 14.10 -17.37
N ALA A 251 2.22 15.24 -18.02
CA ALA A 251 1.71 15.29 -19.40
C ALA A 251 2.59 14.45 -20.35
N GLY A 252 3.92 14.53 -20.23
CA GLY A 252 4.84 13.72 -21.04
C GLY A 252 4.61 12.21 -20.89
N THR A 253 4.36 11.74 -19.67
CA THR A 253 4.06 10.32 -19.38
C THR A 253 2.73 9.91 -20.01
N TYR A 254 1.68 10.70 -19.80
CA TYR A 254 0.37 10.42 -20.37
C TYR A 254 0.41 10.44 -21.91
N GLU A 255 1.09 11.40 -22.53
CA GLU A 255 1.22 11.47 -23.99
C GLU A 255 1.98 10.27 -24.57
N ALA A 256 3.07 9.85 -23.92
CA ALA A 256 3.87 8.70 -24.37
C ALA A 256 3.09 7.38 -24.28
N GLY A 257 2.20 7.24 -23.30
CA GLY A 257 1.41 6.05 -23.03
C GLY A 257 -0.08 6.17 -23.29
N ARG A 258 -0.53 7.20 -24.04
CA ARG A 258 -1.94 7.62 -24.10
C ARG A 258 -2.91 6.48 -24.35
N GLU A 259 -2.65 5.68 -25.39
CA GLU A 259 -3.52 4.56 -25.76
C GLU A 259 -3.65 3.53 -24.62
N ASN A 260 -2.57 3.29 -23.86
CA ASN A 260 -2.58 2.35 -22.73
C ASN A 260 -3.35 2.92 -21.52
N PHE A 261 -3.15 4.21 -21.19
CA PHE A 261 -3.89 4.86 -20.11
C PHE A 261 -5.39 4.95 -20.43
N ASP A 262 -5.74 5.30 -21.68
CA ASP A 262 -7.12 5.39 -22.12
C ASP A 262 -7.80 4.01 -22.13
N ALA A 263 -7.08 2.96 -22.54
CA ALA A 263 -7.56 1.58 -22.48
C ALA A 263 -7.75 1.09 -21.03
N ALA A 264 -6.81 1.40 -20.14
CA ALA A 264 -6.93 1.08 -18.70
C ALA A 264 -8.12 1.79 -18.06
N ALA A 265 -8.31 3.08 -18.38
CA ALA A 265 -9.45 3.84 -17.91
C ALA A 265 -10.78 3.30 -18.46
N ALA A 266 -10.82 2.87 -19.73
CA ALA A 266 -12.01 2.22 -20.30
C ALA A 266 -12.33 0.90 -19.59
N HIS A 267 -11.33 0.05 -19.34
CA HIS A 267 -11.51 -1.20 -18.59
C HIS A 267 -12.03 -0.94 -17.17
N MET A 268 -11.50 0.06 -16.47
CA MET A 268 -11.98 0.41 -15.13
C MET A 268 -13.41 0.96 -15.14
N LYS A 269 -13.82 1.69 -16.19
CA LYS A 269 -15.23 2.10 -16.39
C LYS A 269 -16.15 0.89 -16.57
N ASP A 270 -15.75 -0.11 -17.35
CA ASP A 270 -16.53 -1.33 -17.52
C ASP A 270 -16.71 -2.08 -16.18
N LEU A 271 -15.65 -2.13 -15.36
CA LEU A 271 -15.74 -2.67 -13.99
C LEU A 271 -16.64 -1.82 -13.09
N ALA A 272 -16.59 -0.50 -13.21
CA ALA A 272 -17.44 0.44 -12.46
C ALA A 272 -18.92 0.20 -12.76
N GLU A 273 -19.29 0.06 -14.04
CA GLU A 273 -20.65 -0.28 -14.46
C GLU A 273 -21.07 -1.67 -13.96
N LYS A 274 -20.19 -2.67 -14.09
CA LYS A 274 -20.46 -4.05 -13.69
C LYS A 274 -20.70 -4.20 -12.18
N TYR A 275 -19.92 -3.48 -11.36
CA TYR A 275 -19.94 -3.64 -9.90
C TYR A 275 -20.70 -2.53 -9.16
N GLY A 276 -20.99 -1.41 -9.81
CA GLY A 276 -21.76 -0.30 -9.27
C GLY A 276 -20.95 0.57 -8.31
N PHE A 277 -19.74 0.96 -8.71
CA PHE A 277 -18.90 1.92 -7.99
C PHE A 277 -18.63 3.17 -8.84
N GLU A 278 -18.19 4.26 -8.22
CA GLU A 278 -17.80 5.48 -8.94
C GLU A 278 -16.34 5.41 -9.37
N TYR A 279 -16.03 5.84 -10.60
CA TYR A 279 -14.66 5.92 -11.09
C TYR A 279 -14.33 7.33 -11.58
N LEU A 280 -13.33 7.94 -10.96
CA LEU A 280 -12.81 9.27 -11.26
C LEU A 280 -11.41 9.13 -11.87
N CYS A 281 -11.31 9.36 -13.17
CA CYS A 281 -10.02 9.33 -13.88
C CYS A 281 -9.55 10.75 -14.15
N TYR A 282 -8.41 11.14 -13.59
CA TYR A 282 -7.83 12.47 -13.77
C TYR A 282 -6.70 12.50 -14.81
N ASN A 283 -6.48 11.40 -15.53
CA ASN A 283 -5.67 11.43 -16.74
C ASN A 283 -6.47 11.99 -17.93
N GLY A 284 -5.77 12.69 -18.83
CA GLY A 284 -6.36 13.25 -20.04
C GLY A 284 -7.31 14.42 -19.79
N ASP A 285 -8.39 14.49 -20.59
CA ASP A 285 -9.23 15.68 -20.68
C ASP A 285 -10.10 15.95 -19.45
N ALA A 286 -10.39 14.92 -18.65
CA ALA A 286 -11.27 14.99 -17.49
C ALA A 286 -10.72 15.92 -16.37
N LEU A 287 -9.40 16.04 -16.24
CA LEU A 287 -8.79 16.96 -15.29
C LEU A 287 -8.99 18.43 -15.70
N GLN A 288 -9.77 19.17 -14.92
CA GLN A 288 -10.08 20.58 -15.20
C GLN A 288 -8.87 21.49 -15.02
N ASP A 289 -8.10 21.29 -13.94
CA ASP A 289 -6.88 22.05 -13.70
C ASP A 289 -5.69 21.43 -14.44
N LYS A 290 -5.49 21.84 -15.69
CA LYS A 290 -4.36 21.37 -16.52
C LYS A 290 -2.98 21.77 -15.99
N SER A 291 -2.88 22.70 -15.05
CA SER A 291 -1.58 23.02 -14.48
C SER A 291 -1.07 21.93 -13.54
N LEU A 292 -1.92 20.99 -13.10
CA LEU A 292 -1.51 19.81 -12.34
C LEU A 292 -0.79 18.76 -13.20
N THR A 293 -0.77 18.86 -14.53
CA THR A 293 -0.03 17.91 -15.39
C THR A 293 1.38 18.38 -15.73
N GLY A 294 1.79 19.57 -15.26
CA GLY A 294 3.14 20.11 -15.48
C GLY A 294 4.19 19.25 -14.78
N GLU A 295 5.31 19.00 -15.44
CA GLU A 295 6.41 18.16 -14.91
C GLU A 295 6.97 18.70 -13.60
N GLU A 296 6.90 20.02 -13.39
CA GLU A 296 7.34 20.70 -12.18
C GLU A 296 6.49 20.39 -10.95
N GLN A 297 5.32 19.78 -11.13
CA GLN A 297 4.44 19.35 -10.05
C GLN A 297 4.85 17.98 -9.47
N TYR A 298 5.78 17.26 -10.12
CA TYR A 298 6.11 15.88 -9.79
C TYR A 298 7.60 15.67 -9.48
N ALA A 299 7.85 14.76 -8.55
CA ALA A 299 9.18 14.27 -8.23
C ALA A 299 9.74 13.35 -9.31
N ASP A 300 8.89 12.69 -10.10
CA ASP A 300 9.27 11.75 -11.15
C ASP A 300 8.28 11.75 -12.33
N TRP A 301 8.50 10.88 -13.33
CA TRP A 301 7.62 10.64 -14.45
C TRP A 301 6.50 9.65 -14.12
N ASP A 302 6.67 8.87 -13.06
CA ASP A 302 5.70 7.85 -12.65
C ASP A 302 4.40 8.49 -12.12
N GLY A 303 4.51 9.58 -11.35
CA GLY A 303 3.34 10.33 -10.91
C GLY A 303 3.36 10.81 -9.46
N HIS A 304 4.50 10.81 -8.78
CA HIS A 304 4.58 11.27 -7.39
C HIS A 304 4.58 12.80 -7.30
N MET A 305 3.46 13.37 -6.86
CA MET A 305 3.30 14.82 -6.70
C MET A 305 4.14 15.36 -5.55
N TYR A 306 4.68 16.57 -5.73
CA TYR A 306 5.10 17.37 -4.58
C TYR A 306 3.90 17.78 -3.73
N GLU A 307 4.14 18.01 -2.43
CA GLU A 307 3.11 18.35 -1.43
C GLU A 307 2.12 19.42 -1.90
N GLU A 308 2.58 20.53 -2.49
CA GLU A 308 1.69 21.60 -2.97
C GLU A 308 0.78 21.17 -4.12
N ALA A 309 1.26 20.29 -5.01
CA ALA A 309 0.45 19.75 -6.10
C ALA A 309 -0.55 18.72 -5.59
N ALA A 310 -0.13 17.87 -4.63
CA ALA A 310 -1.00 16.91 -3.95
C ALA A 310 -2.14 17.62 -3.20
N ASP A 311 -1.85 18.73 -2.51
CA ASP A 311 -2.87 19.53 -1.82
C ASP A 311 -3.93 20.06 -2.81
N ARG A 312 -3.47 20.66 -3.91
CA ARG A 312 -4.35 21.18 -4.97
C ARG A 312 -5.17 20.09 -5.65
N PHE A 313 -4.57 18.93 -5.92
CA PHE A 313 -5.29 17.78 -6.46
C PHE A 313 -6.33 17.27 -5.47
N THR A 314 -5.97 17.18 -4.20
CA THR A 314 -6.87 16.75 -3.12
C THR A 314 -8.08 17.68 -2.98
N GLU A 315 -7.90 19.01 -3.08
CA GLU A 315 -9.04 19.94 -3.09
C GLU A 315 -9.99 19.73 -4.27
N LEU A 316 -9.45 19.37 -5.43
CA LEU A 316 -10.24 19.08 -6.63
C LEU A 316 -11.02 17.77 -6.45
N LEU A 317 -10.33 16.70 -6.04
CA LEU A 317 -10.94 15.42 -5.71
C LEU A 317 -12.03 15.57 -4.64
N ALA A 318 -11.76 16.34 -3.58
CA ALA A 318 -12.72 16.56 -2.50
C ALA A 318 -14.03 17.22 -2.97
N LYS A 319 -13.97 18.10 -3.98
CA LYS A 319 -15.16 18.76 -4.56
C LYS A 319 -15.98 17.81 -5.42
N ASP A 320 -15.35 16.84 -6.07
CA ASP A 320 -16.03 15.83 -6.87
C ASP A 320 -16.69 14.75 -5.97
N LEU A 321 -16.22 14.60 -4.74
CA LEU A 321 -16.69 13.61 -3.75
C LEU A 321 -17.86 14.06 -2.86
N ILE A 322 -18.36 15.30 -2.99
CA ILE A 322 -19.38 15.92 -2.10
C ILE A 322 -20.75 16.12 -2.73
#